data_AF-A0A957BQ99-F1
#
_entry.id   AF-A0A957BQ99-F1
#
_cell.length_a   1.000
_cell.length_b   1.000
_cell.length_c   1.000
_cell.angle_alpha   90.00
_cell.angle_beta   90.00
_cell.angle_gamma   90.00
#
_symmetry.space_group_name_H-M   'P 1'
#
loop_
_entity.id
_entity.type
_entity.pdbx_description
1 polymer ?
#
loop_
_entity_poly.entity_id
_entity_poly.type
_entity_poly.pdbx_seq_one_letter_code
_entity_poly.pdbx_strand_id
1 'polypeptide(L)'
;MRLKAALLLSLLLTVLLAAPVLAQDELPYVELTDCWMDLPDGLVEGDDVDCGLLFVPEDRTDPDSATIELAVAILYASEDDVQPDPIIYLAGGPGGNAVDELEAWVDIPYIQDRDLILLDQRGTGYSFPSLNCPEIEESEDDATQACRDRLVADGVNLQAYNSAENAADVADLRVALGYDEWNLYGISYGTRLAQTIVRDYPQGIRSVILDSAYPLAANLQVET
;
A
#
# COMPACT_ATOMS: atom_id res chain seq x y z
N MET A 1 -29.65 81.04 -0.31
CA MET A 1 -30.40 79.96 -0.99
C MET A 1 -29.44 78.79 -1.20
N ARG A 2 -29.60 77.75 -0.36
CA ARG A 2 -29.01 76.40 -0.28
C ARG A 2 -27.68 76.09 -1.03
N LEU A 3 -26.61 75.88 -0.25
CA LEU A 3 -25.39 75.16 -0.62
C LEU A 3 -25.71 73.69 -0.96
N LYS A 4 -25.13 73.15 -2.04
CA LYS A 4 -25.15 71.72 -2.38
C LYS A 4 -23.94 71.05 -1.71
N ALA A 5 -24.19 70.09 -0.83
CA ALA A 5 -23.17 69.23 -0.24
C ALA A 5 -22.74 68.16 -1.25
N ALA A 6 -21.43 68.00 -1.44
CA ALA A 6 -20.84 66.94 -2.23
C ALA A 6 -20.69 65.68 -1.36
N LEU A 7 -21.28 64.56 -1.79
CA LEU A 7 -21.10 63.25 -1.18
C LEU A 7 -19.81 62.63 -1.76
N LEU A 8 -18.78 62.44 -0.94
CA LEU A 8 -17.63 61.60 -1.26
C LEU A 8 -18.01 60.14 -0.95
N LEU A 9 -18.11 59.32 -1.99
CA LEU A 9 -18.35 57.88 -1.88
C LEU A 9 -16.98 57.19 -1.75
N SER A 10 -16.62 56.77 -0.53
CA SER A 10 -15.42 55.99 -0.25
C SER A 10 -15.65 54.52 -0.64
N LEU A 11 -14.96 54.07 -1.69
CA LEU A 11 -14.96 52.68 -2.14
C LEU A 11 -14.03 51.86 -1.21
N LEU A 12 -14.59 51.10 -0.27
CA LEU A 12 -13.82 50.11 0.50
C LEU A 12 -13.52 48.90 -0.40
N LEU A 13 -12.24 48.72 -0.75
CA LEU A 13 -11.74 47.54 -1.44
C LEU A 13 -11.52 46.43 -0.40
N THR A 14 -12.46 45.50 -0.27
CA THR A 14 -12.27 44.27 0.52
C THR A 14 -11.32 43.34 -0.22
N VAL A 15 -10.07 43.25 0.24
CA VAL A 15 -9.12 42.22 -0.16
C VAL A 15 -9.52 40.94 0.57
N LEU A 16 -10.14 39.98 -0.14
CA LEU A 16 -10.27 38.61 0.37
C LEU A 16 -8.86 37.99 0.38
N LEU A 17 -8.29 37.78 1.57
CA LEU A 17 -7.16 36.86 1.70
C LEU A 17 -7.71 35.44 1.53
N ALA A 18 -7.47 34.84 0.37
CA ALA A 18 -7.58 33.39 0.22
C ALA A 18 -6.46 32.76 1.06
N ALA A 19 -6.82 32.13 2.18
CA ALA A 19 -5.90 31.25 2.88
C ALA A 19 -5.54 30.09 1.94
N PRO A 20 -4.29 29.62 1.90
CA PRO A 20 -3.97 28.42 1.17
C PRO A 20 -4.74 27.27 1.83
N VAL A 21 -5.67 26.68 1.08
CA VAL A 21 -6.16 25.35 1.41
C VAL A 21 -4.92 24.46 1.25
N LEU A 22 -4.45 23.86 2.34
CA LEU A 22 -3.45 22.79 2.24
C LEU A 22 -4.07 21.73 1.33
N ALA A 23 -3.45 21.49 0.17
CA ALA A 23 -3.84 20.39 -0.69
C ALA A 23 -3.70 19.11 0.16
N GLN A 24 -4.81 18.42 0.41
CA GLN A 24 -4.71 17.01 0.77
C GLN A 24 -4.21 16.33 -0.49
N ASP A 25 -3.11 15.58 -0.39
CA ASP A 25 -2.63 14.79 -1.52
C ASP A 25 -3.78 13.89 -1.98
N GLU A 26 -4.13 13.97 -3.27
CA GLU A 26 -5.14 13.09 -3.85
C GLU A 26 -4.59 11.66 -3.80
N LEU A 27 -5.32 10.74 -3.16
CA LEU A 27 -4.97 9.33 -3.13
C LEU A 27 -5.00 8.74 -4.56
N PRO A 28 -4.13 7.77 -4.87
CA PRO A 28 -3.07 7.20 -4.02
C PRO A 28 -1.78 8.04 -4.05
N TYR A 29 -0.98 7.97 -2.98
CA TYR A 29 0.38 8.51 -2.98
C TYR A 29 1.31 7.71 -2.06
N VAL A 30 2.61 7.80 -2.32
CA VAL A 30 3.66 7.23 -1.45
C VAL A 30 4.38 8.36 -0.73
N GLU A 31 4.57 8.22 0.58
CA GLU A 31 5.44 9.06 1.38
C GLU A 31 6.63 8.22 1.85
N LEU A 32 7.85 8.57 1.41
CA LEU A 32 9.06 7.98 1.95
C LEU A 32 9.34 8.51 3.35
N THR A 33 9.69 7.64 4.27
CA THR A 33 9.97 7.97 5.67
C THR A 33 11.25 7.28 6.12
N ASP A 34 11.70 7.61 7.33
CA ASP A 34 12.74 6.82 7.97
C ASP A 34 12.27 5.35 8.09
N CYS A 35 13.16 4.39 7.85
CA CYS A 35 12.92 2.98 8.06
C CYS A 35 12.65 2.70 9.53
N TRP A 36 11.45 2.22 9.84
CA TRP A 36 11.00 1.89 11.20
C TRP A 36 11.50 0.53 11.70
N MET A 37 12.06 -0.27 10.81
CA MET A 37 12.60 -1.61 11.06
C MET A 37 14.13 -1.58 11.08
N ASP A 38 14.75 -2.52 11.78
CA ASP A 38 16.20 -2.71 11.69
C ASP A 38 16.54 -3.26 10.29
N LEU A 39 17.41 -2.55 9.57
CA LEU A 39 17.89 -3.03 8.27
C LEU A 39 18.89 -4.17 8.45
N PRO A 40 18.88 -5.18 7.55
CA PRO A 40 19.91 -6.21 7.50
C PRO A 40 21.33 -5.65 7.46
N ASP A 41 22.28 -6.40 8.03
CA ASP A 41 23.69 -6.01 8.05
C ASP A 41 24.21 -5.71 6.63
N GLY A 42 24.74 -4.50 6.45
CA GLY A 42 25.36 -4.07 5.19
C GLY A 42 24.44 -3.25 4.29
N LEU A 43 23.14 -3.17 4.57
CA LEU A 43 22.25 -2.24 3.88
C LEU A 43 22.29 -0.86 4.53
N VAL A 44 22.29 0.18 3.70
CA VAL A 44 22.28 1.58 4.11
C VAL A 44 20.97 2.22 3.65
N GLU A 45 20.23 2.79 4.59
CA GLU A 45 19.02 3.56 4.30
C GLU A 45 19.33 4.78 3.41
N GLY A 46 18.50 5.00 2.38
CA GLY A 46 18.69 6.07 1.40
C GLY A 46 19.70 5.77 0.30
N ASP A 47 20.45 4.67 0.41
CA ASP A 47 21.39 4.18 -0.61
C ASP A 47 20.92 2.82 -1.16
N ASP A 48 20.77 1.81 -0.30
CA ASP A 48 20.39 0.43 -0.69
C ASP A 48 18.90 0.16 -0.46
N VAL A 49 18.29 0.80 0.53
CA VAL A 49 16.89 0.60 0.89
C VAL A 49 16.21 1.93 1.22
N ASP A 50 15.00 2.12 0.69
CA ASP A 50 14.07 3.15 1.17
C ASP A 50 12.82 2.51 1.77
N CYS A 51 12.28 3.11 2.83
CA CYS A 51 11.02 2.72 3.43
C CYS A 51 9.98 3.82 3.24
N GLY A 52 8.70 3.46 3.26
CA GLY A 52 7.63 4.44 3.15
C GLY A 52 6.23 3.86 3.22
N LEU A 53 5.25 4.75 3.26
CA LEU A 53 3.84 4.39 3.36
C LEU A 53 3.14 4.71 2.05
N LEU A 54 2.41 3.73 1.52
CA LEU A 54 1.42 3.93 0.48
C LEU A 54 0.08 4.26 1.14
N PHE A 55 -0.46 5.43 0.83
CA PHE A 55 -1.78 5.86 1.27
C PHE A 55 -2.81 5.55 0.18
N VAL A 56 -3.84 4.79 0.53
CA VAL A 56 -4.93 4.35 -0.37
C VAL A 56 -6.27 4.40 0.35
N PRO A 57 -7.41 4.49 -0.37
CA PRO A 57 -8.72 4.29 0.24
C PRO A 57 -8.87 2.85 0.76
N GLU A 58 -9.50 2.69 1.91
CA GLU A 58 -9.87 1.39 2.47
C GLU A 58 -10.82 0.69 1.51
N ASP A 59 -11.90 1.37 1.09
CA ASP A 59 -12.96 0.84 0.23
C ASP A 59 -13.14 1.75 -0.99
N ARG A 60 -12.72 1.29 -2.16
CA ARG A 60 -12.82 2.08 -3.41
C ARG A 60 -14.25 2.24 -3.93
N THR A 61 -15.21 1.52 -3.34
CA THR A 61 -16.64 1.66 -3.68
C THR A 61 -17.33 2.78 -2.91
N ASP A 62 -16.70 3.28 -1.85
CA ASP A 62 -17.16 4.40 -1.04
C ASP A 62 -16.19 5.59 -1.15
N PRO A 63 -16.61 6.72 -1.78
CA PRO A 63 -15.76 7.90 -1.90
C PRO A 63 -15.44 8.58 -0.56
N ASP A 64 -16.18 8.26 0.50
CA ASP A 64 -15.97 8.78 1.84
C ASP A 64 -15.25 7.75 2.75
N SER A 65 -14.69 6.67 2.18
CA SER A 65 -13.98 5.63 2.94
C SER A 65 -12.73 6.17 3.65
N ALA A 66 -12.34 5.48 4.72
CA ALA A 66 -11.12 5.81 5.45
C ALA A 66 -9.89 5.65 4.54
N THR A 67 -8.85 6.42 4.80
CA THR A 67 -7.51 6.17 4.24
C THR A 67 -6.81 5.12 5.09
N ILE A 68 -6.16 4.16 4.44
CA ILE A 68 -5.27 3.18 5.09
C ILE A 68 -3.84 3.39 4.61
N GLU A 69 -2.90 2.90 5.41
CA GLU A 69 -1.46 3.09 5.23
C GLU A 69 -0.84 1.71 5.02
N LEU A 70 -0.19 1.50 3.87
CA LEU A 70 0.45 0.23 3.56
C LEU A 70 1.96 0.41 3.58
N ALA A 71 2.63 -0.40 4.40
CA ALA A 71 4.08 -0.35 4.56
C ALA A 71 4.79 -0.90 3.31
N VAL A 72 5.75 -0.13 2.82
CA VAL A 72 6.56 -0.43 1.65
C VAL A 72 8.04 -0.36 2.02
N ALA A 73 8.81 -1.32 1.54
CA ALA A 73 10.27 -1.23 1.46
C ALA A 73 10.71 -1.42 0.00
N ILE A 74 11.61 -0.56 -0.46
CA ILE A 74 12.20 -0.58 -1.80
C ILE A 74 13.67 -0.97 -1.60
N LEU A 75 14.01 -2.19 -1.97
CA LEU A 75 15.39 -2.65 -2.03
C LEU A 75 15.91 -2.35 -3.43
N TYR A 76 16.88 -1.43 -3.54
CA TYR A 76 17.43 -1.01 -4.83
C TYR A 76 18.31 -2.10 -5.44
N ALA A 77 18.31 -2.15 -6.77
CA ALA A 77 19.20 -3.02 -7.53
C ALA A 77 20.67 -2.80 -7.14
N SER A 78 21.44 -3.88 -6.98
CA SER A 78 22.86 -3.82 -6.60
C SER A 78 23.81 -3.89 -7.80
N GLU A 79 23.33 -4.30 -8.98
CA GLU A 79 24.11 -4.34 -10.22
C GLU A 79 24.14 -2.99 -10.95
N ASP A 80 25.20 -2.74 -11.73
CA ASP A 80 25.35 -1.49 -12.49
C ASP A 80 24.33 -1.33 -13.64
N ASP A 81 23.84 -2.45 -14.22
CA ASP A 81 22.88 -2.46 -15.34
C ASP A 81 21.43 -2.54 -14.84
N VAL A 82 21.02 -1.53 -14.08
CA VAL A 82 19.69 -1.45 -13.47
C VAL A 82 18.60 -1.37 -14.54
N GLN A 83 17.66 -2.30 -14.47
CA GLN A 83 16.51 -2.34 -15.33
C GLN A 83 15.41 -1.42 -14.80
N PRO A 84 14.66 -0.72 -15.68
CA PRO A 84 13.73 0.31 -15.26
C PRO A 84 12.43 -0.21 -14.63
N ASP A 85 12.15 -1.52 -14.75
CA ASP A 85 10.93 -2.14 -14.26
C ASP A 85 11.19 -3.02 -13.02
N PRO A 86 10.51 -2.75 -11.89
CA PRO A 86 10.78 -3.39 -10.61
C PRO A 86 10.13 -4.77 -10.54
N ILE A 87 10.45 -5.49 -9.48
CA ILE A 87 9.72 -6.69 -9.06
C ILE A 87 8.90 -6.33 -7.83
N ILE A 88 7.58 -6.49 -7.89
CA ILE A 88 6.72 -6.39 -6.70
C ILE A 88 6.50 -7.80 -6.16
N TYR A 89 6.95 -8.04 -4.94
CA TYR A 89 6.73 -9.30 -4.24
C TYR A 89 5.38 -9.31 -3.54
N LEU A 90 4.66 -10.41 -3.70
CA LEU A 90 3.33 -10.65 -3.15
C LEU A 90 3.40 -11.82 -2.20
N ALA A 91 3.43 -11.50 -0.90
CA ALA A 91 3.56 -12.49 0.16
C ALA A 91 2.35 -13.44 0.23
N GLY A 92 2.63 -14.65 0.70
CA GLY A 92 1.65 -15.73 0.88
C GLY A 92 0.82 -15.62 2.16
N GLY A 93 0.32 -16.78 2.61
CA GLY A 93 -0.55 -16.91 3.78
C GLY A 93 -2.00 -17.22 3.39
N PRO A 94 -2.91 -16.23 3.21
CA PRO A 94 -2.72 -14.77 3.37
C PRO A 94 -2.32 -14.37 4.79
N GLY A 95 -1.88 -13.12 4.98
CA GLY A 95 -1.43 -12.60 6.28
C GLY A 95 0.08 -12.49 6.44
N GLY A 96 0.87 -12.78 5.39
CA GLY A 96 2.32 -12.62 5.42
C GLY A 96 2.77 -11.15 5.45
N ASN A 97 3.88 -10.90 6.14
CA ASN A 97 4.53 -9.59 6.26
C ASN A 97 5.72 -9.57 5.29
N ALA A 98 5.55 -8.97 4.12
CA ALA A 98 6.57 -8.96 3.09
C ALA A 98 7.79 -8.12 3.49
N VAL A 99 7.57 -7.02 4.22
CA VAL A 99 8.63 -6.10 4.62
C VAL A 99 9.59 -6.78 5.60
N ASP A 100 9.07 -7.58 6.54
CA ASP A 100 9.89 -8.41 7.46
C ASP A 100 10.76 -9.46 6.73
N GLU A 101 10.44 -9.80 5.48
CA GLU A 101 11.20 -10.76 4.69
C GLU A 101 12.40 -10.13 3.96
N LEU A 102 12.70 -8.84 4.16
CA LEU A 102 13.76 -8.11 3.45
C LEU A 102 15.12 -8.83 3.44
N GLU A 103 15.56 -9.36 4.59
CA GLU A 103 16.84 -10.10 4.68
C GLU A 103 16.89 -11.31 3.73
N ALA A 104 15.76 -11.99 3.51
CA ALA A 104 15.69 -13.16 2.64
C ALA A 104 15.91 -12.81 1.15
N TRP A 105 15.81 -11.53 0.79
CA TRP A 105 15.92 -11.05 -0.58
C TRP A 105 17.29 -10.50 -0.96
N VAL A 106 18.07 -9.99 -0.01
CA VAL A 106 19.34 -9.27 -0.26
C VAL A 106 20.27 -10.01 -1.23
N ASP A 107 20.44 -11.32 -1.08
CA ASP A 107 21.37 -12.12 -1.87
C ASP A 107 20.72 -12.93 -3.01
N ILE A 108 19.46 -12.65 -3.35
CA ILE A 108 18.74 -13.43 -4.37
C ILE A 108 19.25 -13.07 -5.78
N PRO A 109 19.91 -13.98 -6.52
CA PRO A 109 20.68 -13.58 -7.71
C PRO A 109 19.86 -13.04 -8.88
N TYR A 110 18.57 -13.38 -8.95
CA TYR A 110 17.70 -13.04 -10.09
C TYR A 110 16.87 -11.78 -9.87
N ILE A 111 17.12 -11.04 -8.78
CA ILE A 111 16.52 -9.73 -8.53
C ILE A 111 17.57 -8.60 -8.49
N GLN A 112 18.86 -8.90 -8.63
CA GLN A 112 19.94 -7.93 -8.38
C GLN A 112 20.04 -6.82 -9.44
N ASP A 113 19.44 -7.03 -10.63
CA ASP A 113 19.38 -6.05 -11.72
C ASP A 113 18.14 -5.14 -11.65
N ARG A 114 17.29 -5.27 -10.61
CA ARG A 114 15.99 -4.61 -10.48
C ARG A 114 15.72 -4.19 -9.05
N ASP A 115 14.97 -3.12 -8.90
CA ASP A 115 14.42 -2.78 -7.59
C ASP A 115 13.41 -3.87 -7.19
N LEU A 116 13.50 -4.34 -5.95
CA LEU A 116 12.51 -5.19 -5.32
C LEU A 116 11.64 -4.35 -4.39
N ILE A 117 10.34 -4.38 -4.65
CA ILE A 117 9.34 -3.70 -3.84
C ILE A 117 8.65 -4.75 -2.96
N LEU A 118 8.83 -4.60 -1.66
CA LEU A 118 8.14 -5.35 -0.63
C LEU A 118 6.97 -4.51 -0.13
N LEU A 119 5.77 -5.07 -0.17
CA LEU A 119 4.55 -4.42 0.31
C LEU A 119 3.91 -5.31 1.37
N ASP A 120 3.77 -4.78 2.58
CA ASP A 120 2.85 -5.35 3.54
C ASP A 120 1.42 -5.07 3.09
N GLN A 121 0.72 -6.14 2.74
CA GLN A 121 -0.63 -6.06 2.17
C GLN A 121 -1.60 -5.47 3.22
N ARG A 122 -2.73 -4.94 2.78
CA ARG A 122 -3.75 -4.37 3.69
C ARG A 122 -4.05 -5.28 4.87
N GLY A 123 -3.86 -4.77 6.09
CA GLY A 123 -4.12 -5.52 7.31
C GLY A 123 -2.96 -6.37 7.86
N THR A 124 -1.80 -6.41 7.20
CA THR A 124 -0.66 -7.26 7.59
C THR A 124 0.56 -6.44 7.98
N GLY A 125 1.51 -7.06 8.69
CA GLY A 125 2.79 -6.45 9.04
C GLY A 125 2.68 -5.07 9.67
N TYR A 126 3.42 -4.12 9.11
CA TYR A 126 3.47 -2.73 9.55
C TYR A 126 2.34 -1.85 8.96
N SER A 127 1.48 -2.42 8.11
CA SER A 127 0.36 -1.69 7.51
C SER A 127 -0.74 -1.41 8.54
N PHE A 128 -1.39 -0.25 8.40
CA PHE A 128 -2.43 0.23 9.28
C PHE A 128 -3.77 0.43 8.54
N PRO A 129 -4.90 -0.02 9.12
CA PRO A 129 -5.02 -0.71 10.39
C PRO A 129 -4.57 -2.17 10.29
N SER A 130 -3.97 -2.67 11.37
CA SER A 130 -3.56 -4.08 11.47
C SER A 130 -4.76 -4.97 11.81
N LEU A 131 -4.87 -6.11 11.12
CA LEU A 131 -5.88 -7.14 11.41
C LEU A 131 -5.37 -8.23 12.35
N ASN A 132 -4.23 -8.03 13.01
CA ASN A 132 -3.74 -8.97 14.00
C ASN A 132 -4.78 -9.15 15.12
N CYS A 133 -4.97 -10.41 15.52
CA CYS A 133 -5.92 -10.82 16.56
C CYS A 133 -5.19 -11.34 17.80
N PRO A 134 -4.64 -10.46 18.66
CA PRO A 134 -4.01 -10.89 19.92
C PRO A 134 -4.94 -11.73 20.80
N GLU A 135 -6.25 -11.57 20.69
CA GLU A 135 -7.26 -12.37 21.40
C GLU A 135 -7.11 -13.88 21.13
N ILE A 136 -6.65 -14.25 19.93
CA ILE A 136 -6.42 -15.65 19.55
C ILE A 136 -5.19 -16.20 20.29
N GLU A 137 -4.15 -15.38 20.45
CA GLU A 137 -2.92 -15.77 21.17
C GLU A 137 -3.16 -15.89 22.68
N GLU A 138 -3.99 -14.99 23.21
CA GLU A 138 -4.39 -14.99 24.63
C GLU A 138 -5.36 -16.13 24.98
N SER A 139 -5.75 -16.96 24.00
CA SER A 139 -6.61 -18.13 24.15
C SER A 139 -7.96 -17.81 24.81
N GLU A 140 -8.54 -16.67 24.44
CA GLU A 140 -9.87 -16.28 24.91
C GLU A 140 -10.95 -17.22 24.32
N ASP A 141 -11.97 -17.55 25.13
CA ASP A 141 -13.19 -18.16 24.60
C ASP A 141 -13.82 -17.18 23.58
N ASP A 142 -14.25 -17.68 22.43
CA ASP A 142 -14.78 -16.86 21.31
C ASP A 142 -13.80 -15.80 20.76
N ALA A 143 -12.48 -16.01 20.88
CA ALA A 143 -11.42 -15.08 20.44
C ALA A 143 -11.61 -14.50 19.02
N THR A 144 -12.07 -15.30 18.05
CA THR A 144 -12.33 -14.81 16.68
C THR A 144 -13.45 -13.77 16.66
N GLN A 145 -14.50 -13.96 17.46
CA GLN A 145 -15.58 -12.98 17.58
C GLN A 145 -15.09 -11.73 18.31
N ALA A 146 -14.31 -11.88 19.39
CA ALA A 146 -13.73 -10.76 20.12
C ALA A 146 -12.85 -9.89 19.20
N CYS A 147 -11.95 -10.51 18.42
CA CYS A 147 -11.13 -9.80 17.43
C CYS A 147 -11.98 -9.07 16.39
N ARG A 148 -12.97 -9.74 15.81
CA ARG A 148 -13.90 -9.11 14.85
C ARG A 148 -14.59 -7.90 15.46
N ASP A 149 -15.13 -8.05 16.67
CA ASP A 149 -15.91 -7.00 17.31
C ASP A 149 -15.03 -5.81 17.71
N ARG A 150 -13.78 -6.04 18.13
CA ARG A 150 -12.78 -4.98 18.31
C ARG A 150 -12.50 -4.25 17.00
N LEU A 151 -12.13 -4.96 15.94
CA LEU A 151 -11.78 -4.34 14.65
C LEU A 151 -12.95 -3.50 14.10
N VAL A 152 -14.18 -4.00 14.20
CA VAL A 152 -15.38 -3.24 13.79
C VAL A 152 -15.60 -2.02 14.70
N ALA A 153 -15.38 -2.14 16.01
CA ALA A 153 -15.50 -1.02 16.94
C ALA A 153 -14.42 0.06 16.69
N ASP A 154 -13.23 -0.34 16.24
CA ASP A 154 -12.15 0.55 15.82
C ASP A 154 -12.41 1.20 14.45
N GLY A 155 -13.52 0.86 13.79
CA GLY A 155 -13.96 1.44 12.52
C GLY A 155 -13.45 0.74 11.28
N VAL A 156 -12.80 -0.42 11.41
CA VAL A 156 -12.25 -1.18 10.28
C VAL A 156 -13.37 -1.80 9.45
N ASN A 157 -13.39 -1.51 8.15
CA ASN A 157 -14.30 -2.13 7.21
C ASN A 157 -13.76 -3.49 6.74
N LEU A 158 -14.05 -4.55 7.51
CA LEU A 158 -13.57 -5.91 7.21
C LEU A 158 -13.96 -6.44 5.81
N GLN A 159 -14.98 -5.86 5.16
CA GLN A 159 -15.36 -6.25 3.80
C GLN A 159 -14.34 -5.81 2.74
N ALA A 160 -13.53 -4.80 3.06
CA ALA A 160 -12.50 -4.27 2.18
C ALA A 160 -11.18 -5.07 2.22
N TYR A 161 -11.02 -6.03 3.14
CA TYR A 161 -9.79 -6.83 3.28
C TYR A 161 -9.90 -8.09 2.43
N ASN A 162 -9.86 -7.89 1.12
CA ASN A 162 -10.03 -8.93 0.11
C ASN A 162 -9.03 -8.77 -1.04
N SER A 163 -8.89 -9.80 -1.88
CA SER A 163 -7.90 -9.78 -2.98
C SER A 163 -8.17 -8.74 -4.07
N ALA A 164 -9.40 -8.28 -4.25
CA ALA A 164 -9.73 -7.29 -5.28
C ALA A 164 -9.22 -5.91 -4.88
N GLU A 165 -9.52 -5.47 -3.65
CA GLU A 165 -8.99 -4.23 -3.11
C GLU A 165 -7.46 -4.28 -2.95
N ASN A 166 -6.92 -5.43 -2.53
CA ASN A 166 -5.47 -5.58 -2.42
C ASN A 166 -4.75 -5.57 -3.79
N ALA A 167 -5.39 -6.07 -4.86
CA ALA A 167 -4.86 -5.94 -6.21
C ALA A 167 -4.85 -4.48 -6.69
N ALA A 168 -5.86 -3.70 -6.29
CA ALA A 168 -5.92 -2.28 -6.57
C ALA A 168 -4.81 -1.51 -5.84
N ASP A 169 -4.51 -1.85 -4.59
CA ASP A 169 -3.40 -1.25 -3.84
C ASP A 169 -2.06 -1.46 -4.54
N VAL A 170 -1.81 -2.67 -5.02
CA VAL A 170 -0.57 -3.02 -5.72
C VAL A 170 -0.46 -2.26 -7.05
N ALA A 171 -1.58 -2.06 -7.75
CA ALA A 171 -1.62 -1.24 -8.96
C ALA A 171 -1.39 0.26 -8.68
N ASP A 172 -1.95 0.77 -7.58
CA ASP A 172 -1.76 2.13 -7.09
C ASP A 172 -0.31 2.37 -6.68
N LEU A 173 0.32 1.41 -5.99
CA LEU A 173 1.74 1.45 -5.61
C LEU A 173 2.63 1.70 -6.81
N ARG A 174 2.44 0.92 -7.88
CA ARG A 174 3.19 1.07 -9.14
C ARG A 174 3.06 2.48 -9.69
N VAL A 175 1.84 3.02 -9.74
CA VAL A 175 1.58 4.36 -10.28
C VAL A 175 2.20 5.43 -9.39
N ALA A 176 2.04 5.32 -8.07
CA ALA A 176 2.55 6.27 -7.10
C ALA A 176 4.09 6.32 -7.07
N LEU A 177 4.76 5.19 -7.29
CA LEU A 177 6.22 5.12 -7.46
C LEU A 177 6.71 5.49 -8.86
N GLY A 178 5.81 5.70 -9.82
CA GLY A 178 6.16 6.19 -11.16
C GLY A 178 6.68 5.14 -12.14
N TYR A 179 6.39 3.85 -11.92
CA TYR A 179 6.85 2.78 -12.81
C TYR A 179 5.88 2.53 -13.96
N ASP A 180 6.37 2.62 -15.20
CA ASP A 180 5.57 2.36 -16.41
C ASP A 180 5.35 0.85 -16.65
N GLU A 181 6.41 0.06 -16.44
CA GLU A 181 6.41 -1.39 -16.54
C GLU A 181 6.84 -2.01 -15.20
N TRP A 182 6.42 -3.25 -14.94
CA TRP A 182 6.63 -3.92 -13.66
C TRP A 182 6.48 -5.43 -13.78
N ASN A 183 7.03 -6.15 -12.82
CA ASN A 183 6.95 -7.61 -12.70
C ASN A 183 6.30 -8.00 -11.38
N LEU A 184 5.59 -9.12 -11.37
CA LEU A 184 4.98 -9.67 -10.17
C LEU A 184 5.66 -10.97 -9.79
N TYR A 185 6.08 -11.11 -8.53
CA TYR A 185 6.46 -12.38 -7.93
C TYR A 185 5.46 -12.71 -6.84
N GLY A 186 4.60 -13.72 -7.06
CA GLY A 186 3.68 -14.20 -6.04
C GLY A 186 4.08 -15.58 -5.50
N ILE A 187 3.92 -15.77 -4.18
CA ILE A 187 4.04 -17.07 -3.53
C ILE A 187 2.74 -17.47 -2.81
N SER A 188 2.29 -18.72 -2.95
CA SER A 188 1.10 -19.23 -2.25
C SER A 188 -0.14 -18.34 -2.49
N TYR A 189 -0.78 -17.76 -1.47
CA TYR A 189 -1.84 -16.75 -1.63
C TYR A 189 -1.45 -15.60 -2.58
N GLY A 190 -0.21 -15.13 -2.53
CA GLY A 190 0.33 -14.11 -3.42
C GLY A 190 0.19 -14.46 -4.90
N THR A 191 0.15 -15.75 -5.26
CA THR A 191 -0.14 -16.16 -6.64
C THR A 191 -1.61 -15.94 -7.03
N ARG A 192 -2.55 -16.07 -6.08
CA ARG A 192 -3.96 -15.73 -6.30
C ARG A 192 -4.12 -14.21 -6.45
N LEU A 193 -3.37 -13.45 -5.66
CA LEU A 193 -3.29 -11.99 -5.79
C LEU A 193 -2.70 -11.58 -7.15
N ALA A 194 -1.56 -12.16 -7.56
CA ALA A 194 -0.96 -11.94 -8.88
C ALA A 194 -1.95 -12.19 -10.02
N GLN A 195 -2.68 -13.31 -9.97
CA GLN A 195 -3.72 -13.61 -10.97
C GLN A 195 -4.88 -12.60 -10.95
N THR A 196 -5.21 -12.05 -9.78
CA THR A 196 -6.23 -10.99 -9.64
C THR A 196 -5.75 -9.68 -10.26
N ILE A 197 -4.49 -9.29 -10.01
CA ILE A 197 -3.86 -8.11 -10.62
C ILE A 197 -3.81 -8.25 -12.14
N VAL A 198 -3.36 -9.40 -12.67
CA VAL A 198 -3.33 -9.63 -14.13
C VAL A 198 -4.71 -9.50 -14.77
N ARG A 199 -5.78 -9.89 -14.06
CA ARG A 199 -7.15 -9.79 -14.57
C ARG A 199 -7.65 -8.34 -14.57
N ASP A 200 -7.43 -7.62 -13.47
CA ASP A 200 -8.12 -6.35 -13.20
C ASP A 200 -7.25 -5.12 -13.53
N TYR A 201 -5.93 -5.25 -13.39
CA TYR A 201 -4.92 -4.19 -13.58
C TYR A 201 -3.74 -4.65 -14.47
N PRO A 202 -3.97 -5.12 -15.71
CA PRO A 202 -2.92 -5.70 -16.56
C PRO A 202 -1.89 -4.69 -17.10
N GLN A 203 -2.12 -3.39 -16.95
CA GLN A 203 -1.31 -2.35 -17.59
C GLN A 203 0.13 -2.37 -17.07
N GLY A 204 1.09 -2.37 -18.00
CA GLY A 204 2.53 -2.36 -17.68
C GLY A 204 3.12 -3.70 -17.22
N ILE A 205 2.32 -4.75 -17.00
CA ILE A 205 2.87 -6.04 -16.54
C ILE A 205 3.75 -6.65 -17.62
N ARG A 206 5.06 -6.74 -17.36
CA ARG A 206 6.04 -7.36 -18.26
C ARG A 206 6.14 -8.87 -18.03
N SER A 207 6.17 -9.29 -16.77
CA SER A 207 6.26 -10.70 -16.39
C SER A 207 5.57 -11.03 -15.06
N VAL A 208 5.22 -12.30 -14.88
CA VAL A 208 4.57 -12.82 -13.67
C VAL A 208 5.16 -14.17 -13.31
N ILE A 209 5.62 -14.31 -12.07
CA ILE A 209 6.09 -15.55 -11.47
C ILE A 209 5.04 -16.00 -10.44
N LEU A 210 4.58 -17.24 -10.57
CA LEU A 210 3.63 -17.86 -9.66
C LEU A 210 4.29 -19.07 -8.98
N ASP A 211 4.84 -18.87 -7.79
CA ASP A 211 5.46 -19.93 -7.01
C ASP A 211 4.42 -20.59 -6.09
N SER A 212 4.24 -21.90 -6.24
CA SER A 212 3.24 -22.69 -5.49
C SER A 212 1.81 -22.16 -5.69
N ALA A 213 1.38 -22.16 -6.95
CA ALA A 213 0.16 -21.49 -7.41
C ALA A 213 -1.14 -21.95 -6.70
N TYR A 214 -1.92 -20.98 -6.23
CA TYR A 214 -3.31 -21.11 -5.78
C TYR A 214 -4.26 -20.65 -6.90
N PRO A 215 -4.94 -21.58 -7.61
CA PRO A 215 -5.84 -21.23 -8.69
C PRO A 215 -7.06 -20.43 -8.24
N LEU A 216 -7.49 -19.44 -9.03
CA LEU A 216 -8.68 -18.62 -8.73
C LEU A 216 -9.97 -19.43 -8.50
N ALA A 217 -10.13 -20.54 -9.24
CA ALA A 217 -11.31 -21.41 -9.18
C ALA A 217 -11.31 -22.39 -8.00
N ALA A 218 -10.16 -22.57 -7.34
CA ALA A 218 -10.04 -23.49 -6.22
C ALA A 218 -10.52 -22.83 -4.92
N ASN A 219 -11.08 -23.65 -4.04
CA ASN A 219 -11.30 -23.33 -2.64
C ASN A 219 -10.59 -24.40 -1.79
N LEU A 220 -9.41 -24.05 -1.28
CA LEU A 220 -8.57 -24.99 -0.53
C LEU A 220 -9.17 -25.37 0.84
N GLN A 221 -10.15 -24.63 1.36
CA GLN A 221 -10.79 -24.95 2.63
C GLN A 221 -11.76 -26.14 2.54
N VAL A 222 -12.17 -26.50 1.31
CA VAL A 222 -13.11 -27.60 1.06
C VAL A 222 -12.48 -28.69 0.18
N GLU A 223 -11.18 -28.60 -0.08
CA GLU A 223 -10.43 -29.61 -0.82
C GLU A 223 -10.12 -30.79 0.12
N THR A 224 -10.92 -31.86 0.02
CA THR A 224 -10.77 -33.12 0.77
C THR A 224 -10.33 -34.25 -0.14
#